data_AF-A0ABD0QUL9-F1
#
_entry.id   AF-A0ABD0QUL9-F1
#
_cell.length_a   1.000
_cell.length_b   1.000
_cell.length_c   1.000
_cell.angle_alpha   90.00
_cell.angle_beta   90.00
_cell.angle_gamma   90.00
#
_symmetry.space_group_name_H-M   'P 1'
#
loop_
_entity.id
_entity.type
_entity.pdbx_description
1 polymer ?
#
loop_
_entity_poly.entity_id
_entity_poly.type
_entity_poly.pdbx_seq_one_letter_code
_entity_poly.pdbx_strand_id
1 'polypeptide(L)'
;FDGQDGCGSDSWNMVDVDLPESQTQNPGVTLSILKPWTQYAIFVKAVTLVVEDRDRDKDRQRLGAKSEVVYIRTKPSGKELDSGQP
;
A
#
# COMPACT_ATOMS: atom_id res chain seq x y z
N PHE A 1 -11.97 2.80 10.79
CA PHE A 1 -11.26 3.72 9.89
C PHE A 1 -11.70 3.39 8.46
N ASP A 2 -12.93 3.75 8.09
CA ASP A 2 -13.55 3.42 6.80
C ASP A 2 -14.38 4.59 6.26
N GLY A 3 -13.78 5.78 6.26
CA GLY A 3 -14.35 6.95 5.60
C GLY A 3 -13.23 7.62 4.84
N GLN A 4 -13.06 7.27 3.56
CA GLN A 4 -12.21 8.07 2.70
C GLN A 4 -12.89 8.22 1.35
N ASP A 5 -13.46 9.41 1.18
CA ASP A 5 -14.05 9.89 -0.05
C ASP A 5 -12.94 10.11 -1.08
N GLY A 6 -13.26 9.92 -2.35
CA GLY A 6 -12.36 10.03 -3.50
C GLY A 6 -11.73 11.41 -3.73
N CYS A 7 -11.71 12.28 -2.72
CA CYS A 7 -11.09 13.60 -2.69
C CYS A 7 -9.96 13.73 -1.64
N GLY A 8 -9.43 12.62 -1.12
CA GLY A 8 -8.07 12.61 -0.55
C GLY A 8 -7.87 13.33 0.79
N SER A 9 -8.68 13.03 1.80
CA SER A 9 -8.55 13.65 3.13
C SER A 9 -7.56 12.97 4.09
N ASP A 10 -6.78 11.97 3.67
CA ASP A 10 -5.76 11.35 4.53
C ASP A 10 -4.41 11.32 3.80
N SER A 11 -3.34 11.68 4.52
CA SER A 11 -1.95 11.86 4.05
C SER A 11 -1.24 10.58 3.54
N TRP A 12 -1.99 9.60 3.04
CA TRP A 12 -1.46 8.35 2.49
C TRP A 12 -0.98 8.54 1.05
N ASN A 13 0.20 8.01 0.75
CA ASN A 13 0.67 7.91 -0.62
C ASN A 13 0.08 6.62 -1.22
N MET A 14 -0.70 6.75 -2.29
CA MET A 14 -1.36 5.63 -2.95
C MET A 14 -0.67 5.30 -4.27
N VAL A 15 -0.50 4.01 -4.56
CA VAL A 15 0.06 3.50 -5.80
C VAL A 15 -0.82 2.32 -6.24
N ASP A 16 -1.38 2.40 -7.44
CA ASP A 16 -2.18 1.33 -8.01
C ASP A 16 -1.28 0.21 -8.55
N VAL A 17 -1.70 -1.03 -8.34
CA VAL A 17 -1.01 -2.24 -8.80
C VAL A 17 -2.02 -3.12 -9.52
N ASP A 18 -1.78 -3.35 -10.80
CA ASP A 18 -2.63 -4.22 -11.60
C ASP A 18 -2.47 -5.69 -11.18
N LEU A 19 -3.57 -6.43 -11.23
CA LEU A 19 -3.54 -7.87 -11.01
C LEU A 19 -2.86 -8.54 -12.21
N PRO A 20 -1.76 -9.30 -12.02
CA PRO A 20 -1.11 -10.00 -13.12
C PRO A 20 -2.05 -11.02 -13.77
N GLU A 21 -1.93 -11.20 -15.09
CA GLU A 21 -2.74 -12.16 -15.85
C GLU A 21 -2.44 -13.61 -15.47
N SER A 22 -1.19 -13.89 -15.10
CA SER A 22 -0.75 -15.22 -14.69
C SER A 22 -1.07 -15.48 -13.22
N GLN A 23 -1.87 -16.52 -12.95
CA GLN A 23 -2.22 -16.93 -11.58
C GLN A 23 -1.03 -17.43 -10.74
N THR A 24 0.11 -17.71 -11.38
CA THR A 24 1.34 -18.11 -10.68
C THR A 24 2.19 -16.93 -10.22
N GLN A 25 1.86 -15.71 -10.64
CA GLN A 25 2.59 -14.50 -10.29
C GLN A 25 1.82 -13.72 -9.21
N ASN A 26 2.53 -13.31 -8.17
CA ASN A 26 1.94 -12.46 -7.14
C ASN A 26 1.97 -10.99 -7.58
N PRO A 27 0.91 -10.20 -7.34
CA PRO A 27 0.95 -8.76 -7.55
C PRO A 27 1.99 -8.12 -6.62
N GLY A 28 2.69 -7.09 -7.09
CA GLY A 28 3.74 -6.44 -6.32
C GLY A 28 4.16 -5.08 -6.89
N VAL A 29 4.75 -4.26 -6.02
CA VAL A 29 5.27 -2.93 -6.37
C VAL A 29 6.56 -2.66 -5.61
N THR A 30 7.48 -1.92 -6.24
CA THR A 30 8.72 -1.45 -5.59
C THR A 30 8.55 0.00 -5.17
N LEU A 31 8.50 0.24 -3.86
CA LEU A 31 8.52 1.59 -3.30
C LEU A 31 9.95 2.13 -3.31
N SER A 32 10.18 3.19 -4.07
CA SER A 32 11.49 3.82 -4.26
C SER A 32 11.56 5.19 -3.59
N ILE A 33 12.78 5.70 -3.37
CA ILE A 33 13.03 7.06 -2.84
C ILE A 33 12.42 7.27 -1.44
N LEU A 34 12.49 6.24 -0.59
CA LEU A 34 12.09 6.34 0.81
C LEU A 34 13.21 6.93 1.66
N LYS A 35 12.86 7.65 2.73
CA LYS A 35 13.83 8.15 3.69
C LYS A 35 14.53 6.97 4.37
N PRO A 36 15.87 7.00 4.56
CA PRO A 36 16.57 5.97 5.31
C PRO A 36 16.15 5.94 6.78
N TRP A 37 16.31 4.78 7.43
CA TRP A 37 16.00 4.57 8.85
C TRP A 37 14.65 5.14 9.32
N THR A 38 13.63 5.04 8.46
CA THR A 38 12.30 5.61 8.70
C THR A 38 11.27 4.49 8.69
N GLN A 39 10.33 4.51 9.64
CA GLN A 39 9.25 3.54 9.74
C GLN A 39 8.04 4.01 8.93
N TYR A 40 7.60 3.18 7.99
CA TYR A 40 6.45 3.42 7.14
C TYR A 40 5.31 2.47 7.52
N ALA A 41 4.10 3.02 7.66
CA ALA A 41 2.87 2.25 7.72
C ALA A 41 2.42 1.92 6.28
N ILE A 42 2.06 0.67 6.02
CA ILE A 42 1.69 0.19 4.69
C ILE A 42 0.48 -0.75 4.84
N PHE A 43 -0.51 -0.59 3.98
CA PHE A 43 -1.61 -1.56 3.80
C PHE A 43 -1.97 -1.66 2.33
N VAL A 44 -2.65 -2.74 1.95
CA VAL A 44 -3.16 -2.96 0.60
C VAL A 44 -4.69 -2.96 0.66
N LYS A 45 -5.32 -2.31 -0.32
CA LYS A 45 -6.77 -2.36 -0.53
C LYS A 45 -7.03 -2.84 -1.96
N ALA A 46 -7.77 -3.93 -2.10
CA ALA A 46 -8.26 -4.39 -3.39
C ALA A 46 -9.43 -3.50 -3.82
N VAL A 47 -9.37 -3.01 -5.05
CA VAL A 47 -10.43 -2.22 -5.68
C VAL A 47 -11.12 -3.08 -6.72
N THR A 48 -12.40 -3.38 -6.51
CA THR A 48 -13.22 -4.12 -7.48
C THR A 48 -14.07 -3.13 -8.29
N LEU A 49 -13.90 -3.14 -9.61
CA LEU A 49 -14.74 -2.39 -10.53
C LEU A 49 -15.94 -3.26 -10.91
N VAL A 50 -17.16 -2.85 -10.51
CA VAL A 50 -18.40 -3.53 -10.90
C VAL A 50 -19.11 -2.69 -11.95
N VAL A 51 -19.49 -3.32 -13.06
CA VAL A 51 -20.09 -2.66 -14.25
C VAL A 51 -21.62 -2.68 -14.20
N GLU A 52 -22.25 -3.51 -13.36
CA GLU A 52 -23.70 -3.63 -13.27
C GLU A 52 -24.28 -2.94 -12.01
N ASP A 53 -25.14 -1.95 -12.26
CA ASP A 53 -25.89 -1.13 -11.29
C ASP A 53 -27.02 -1.89 -10.55
N ARG A 54 -26.95 -3.22 -10.49
CA ARG A 54 -28.01 -4.04 -9.89
C ARG A 54 -27.59 -4.42 -8.47
N ASP A 55 -28.30 -3.87 -7.49
CA ASP A 55 -28.16 -4.06 -6.04
C ASP A 55 -27.05 -3.25 -5.35
N ARG A 56 -27.01 -1.94 -5.66
CA ARG A 56 -26.11 -0.94 -5.07
C ARG A 56 -26.03 -0.95 -3.53
N ASP A 57 -27.05 -1.41 -2.80
CA ASP A 57 -27.05 -1.35 -1.34
C ASP A 57 -26.64 -2.65 -0.63
N LYS A 58 -26.59 -3.80 -1.31
CA LYS A 58 -26.24 -5.09 -0.67
C LYS A 58 -24.83 -5.59 -0.98
N ASP A 59 -24.27 -5.24 -2.14
CA ASP A 59 -22.95 -5.72 -2.55
C ASP A 59 -21.80 -4.75 -2.27
N ARG A 60 -22.08 -3.45 -2.03
CA ARG A 60 -21.04 -2.47 -1.66
C ARG A 60 -20.23 -2.86 -0.42
N GLN A 61 -20.82 -3.65 0.48
CA GLN A 61 -20.15 -4.08 1.71
C GLN A 61 -19.27 -5.33 1.54
N ARG A 62 -19.28 -5.96 0.35
CA ARG A 62 -18.56 -7.23 0.08
C ARG A 62 -17.50 -7.15 -1.03
N LEU A 63 -17.40 -6.03 -1.75
CA LEU A 63 -16.60 -5.91 -2.97
C LEU A 63 -15.18 -5.34 -2.76
N GLY A 64 -14.57 -5.60 -1.60
CA GLY A 64 -13.20 -5.15 -1.35
C GLY A 64 -12.54 -5.94 -0.24
N ALA A 65 -11.27 -6.27 -0.45
CA ALA A 65 -10.40 -6.84 0.58
C ALA A 65 -9.42 -5.75 1.04
N LYS A 66 -9.14 -5.69 2.34
CA LYS A 66 -8.14 -4.79 2.91
C LYS A 66 -7.22 -5.60 3.81
N SER A 67 -5.92 -5.42 3.66
CA SER A 67 -4.93 -6.04 4.55
C SER A 67 -4.89 -5.31 5.89
N GLU A 68 -4.27 -5.94 6.89
CA GLU A 68 -3.81 -5.21 8.07
C GLU A 68 -2.76 -4.17 7.69
N VAL A 69 -2.58 -3.17 8.57
CA VAL A 69 -1.50 -2.20 8.46
C VAL A 69 -0.23 -2.83 9.02
N VAL A 70 0.80 -2.93 8.19
CA VAL A 70 2.14 -3.38 8.59
C VAL A 70 3.08 -2.18 8.71
N TYR A 71 4.04 -2.27 9.63
CA TYR A 71 5.06 -1.24 9.81
C TYR A 71 6.41 -1.78 9.37
N ILE A 72 7.00 -1.15 8.35
CA ILE A 72 8.29 -1.55 7.78
C ILE A 72 9.28 -0.42 7.98
N ARG A 73 10.46 -0.72 8.54
CA ARG A 73 11.55 0.24 8.68
C ARG A 73 12.54 0.10 7.53
N THR A 74 12.85 1.21 6.86
CA THR A 74 13.89 1.24 5.82
C THR A 74 15.28 1.07 6.43
N LYS A 75 16.21 0.53 5.63
CA LYS A 75 17.61 0.41 6.04
C LYS A 75 18.22 1.79 6.30
N PRO A 76 19.24 1.91 7.17
CA PRO A 76 20.07 3.11 7.24
C PRO A 76 20.70 3.40 5.87
N SER A 77 20.92 4.67 5.55
CA SER A 77 21.79 5.03 4.43
C SER A 77 23.22 4.81 4.87
N GLY A 78 24.05 4.19 4.02
CA GLY A 78 25.48 4.03 4.24
C GLY A 78 26.17 5.38 4.39
N LYS A 79 26.22 5.85 5.64
CA LYS A 79 27.08 6.90 6.17
C LYS A 79 27.06 6.75 7.69
N GLU A 80 27.62 5.63 8.12
CA GLU A 80 28.22 5.51 9.43
C GLU A 80 29.74 5.62 9.19
N LEU A 81 30.30 6.71 9.68
CA LEU A 81 31.68 7.18 9.56
C LEU A 81 32.66 6.10 10.04
N ASP A 82 33.80 5.89 9.39
CA ASP A 82 35.08 6.49 9.82
C ASP A 82 35.07 7.04 11.24
N SER A 83 34.86 6.17 12.23
CA SER A 83 35.29 6.41 13.60
C SER A 83 36.49 5.51 13.84
N GLY A 84 37.67 6.12 13.71
CA GLY A 84 38.98 5.50 13.83
C GLY A 84 39.05 4.43 14.91
N GLN A 85 39.59 3.29 14.50
CA GLN A 85 40.10 2.30 15.43
C GLN A 85 41.62 2.53 15.53
N PRO A 86 42.18 2.61 16.76
CA PRO A 86 43.62 2.80 16.96
C PRO A 86 44.46 1.65 16.41
#